data_AF-A0A413G802-F1
#
_entry.id   AF-A0A413G802-F1
#
_cell.length_a   1.000
_cell.length_b   1.000
_cell.length_c   1.000
_cell.angle_alpha   90.00
_cell.angle_beta   90.00
_cell.angle_gamma   90.00
#
_symmetry.space_group_name_H-M   'P 1'
#
loop_
_entity.id
_entity.type
_entity.pdbx_description
1 polymer ?
#
loop_
_entity_poly.entity_id
_entity_poly.type
_entity_poly.pdbx_seq_one_letter_code
_entity_poly.pdbx_strand_id
1 'polypeptide(L)'
;MENIHARQEKARSRFFDELSLQLREKGIVSERKGANILHVYLDGEPVCDVHHTSNIFSCEGRKESEEANELQYETTRIAHTVRAYLNALEAAPPLHAKGLDPEDGYKQLADFGGVVLAGRETAHGCQFVTWSWDPRHEYVETGHYFAGSYEGAKQDFAFRARLVDRDLVFTPEQLSEIYRCVSEELENSCYVGGKRQLLEDICRQIECGVPNLQELVSQSNQNEINMSL
;
A
#
# COMPACT_ATOMS: atom_id res chain seq x y z
N MET A 1 -11.68 11.20 34.02
CA MET A 1 -10.42 10.71 33.45
C MET A 1 -10.68 9.30 32.94
N GLU A 2 -11.14 9.16 31.70
CA GLU A 2 -11.02 7.86 31.03
C GLU A 2 -9.55 7.43 31.14
N ASN A 3 -9.34 6.24 31.69
CA ASN A 3 -8.04 5.75 32.08
C ASN A 3 -7.12 5.72 30.84
N ILE A 4 -6.06 6.54 30.83
CA ILE A 4 -5.11 6.65 29.70
C ILE A 4 -4.62 5.26 29.27
N HIS A 5 -4.45 4.35 30.24
CA HIS A 5 -4.09 2.95 29.97
C HIS A 5 -5.16 2.19 29.16
N ALA A 6 -6.44 2.38 29.45
CA ALA A 6 -7.53 1.73 28.70
C ALA A 6 -7.60 2.24 27.25
N ARG A 7 -7.34 3.54 27.03
CA ARG A 7 -7.29 4.12 25.68
C ARG A 7 -6.10 3.58 24.88
N GLN A 8 -4.93 3.50 25.51
CA GLN A 8 -3.73 2.92 24.90
C GLN A 8 -3.90 1.44 24.58
N GLU A 9 -4.54 0.68 25.47
CA GLU A 9 -4.87 -0.73 25.25
C GLU A 9 -5.77 -0.92 24.03
N LYS A 10 -6.85 -0.12 23.94
CA LYS A 10 -7.78 -0.18 22.82
C LYS A 10 -7.11 0.17 21.49
N ALA A 11 -6.29 1.23 21.45
CA ALA A 11 -5.54 1.60 20.26
C ALA A 11 -4.54 0.51 19.83
N ARG A 12 -3.92 -0.15 20.81
CA ARG A 12 -3.02 -1.29 20.58
C ARG A 12 -3.75 -2.50 20.02
N SER A 13 -4.89 -2.88 20.60
CA SER A 13 -5.70 -4.00 20.08
C SER A 13 -6.11 -3.73 18.64
N ARG A 14 -6.69 -2.54 18.37
CA ARG A 14 -7.11 -2.14 17.01
C ARG A 14 -5.99 -2.27 15.99
N PHE A 15 -4.78 -1.83 16.32
CA PHE A 15 -3.64 -1.97 15.43
C PHE A 15 -3.33 -3.43 15.08
N PHE A 16 -3.30 -4.31 16.09
CA PHE A 16 -2.95 -5.70 15.86
C PHE A 16 -4.06 -6.47 15.18
N ASP A 17 -5.32 -6.20 15.51
CA ASP A 17 -6.49 -6.82 14.86
C ASP A 17 -6.51 -6.49 13.37
N GLU A 18 -6.28 -5.21 13.04
CA GLU A 18 -6.19 -4.73 11.66
C GLU A 18 -4.94 -5.28 10.94
N LEU A 19 -3.77 -5.28 11.59
CA LEU A 19 -2.54 -5.81 10.99
C LEU A 19 -2.67 -7.31 10.69
N SER A 20 -3.19 -8.09 11.63
CA SER A 20 -3.42 -9.53 11.42
C SER A 20 -4.42 -9.79 10.29
N LEU A 21 -5.44 -8.94 10.13
CA LEU A 21 -6.34 -9.00 8.98
C LEU A 21 -5.58 -8.77 7.67
N GLN A 22 -4.82 -7.67 7.56
CA GLN A 22 -4.07 -7.34 6.33
C GLN A 22 -3.02 -8.40 5.97
N LEU A 23 -2.32 -8.95 6.97
CA LEU A 23 -1.37 -10.05 6.76
C LEU A 23 -2.09 -11.31 6.26
N ARG A 24 -3.24 -11.67 6.84
CA ARG A 24 -4.01 -12.84 6.42
C ARG A 24 -4.54 -12.73 4.99
N GLU A 25 -4.98 -11.54 4.56
CA GLU A 25 -5.38 -11.30 3.15
C GLU A 25 -4.22 -11.51 2.16
N LYS A 26 -2.97 -11.43 2.63
CA LYS A 26 -1.76 -11.75 1.87
C LYS A 26 -1.28 -13.19 2.07
N GLY A 27 -2.03 -14.03 2.77
CA GLY A 27 -1.63 -15.41 3.09
C GLY A 27 -0.54 -15.51 4.16
N ILE A 28 -0.23 -14.41 4.85
CA ILE A 28 0.83 -14.37 5.86
C ILE A 28 0.25 -14.76 7.23
N VAL A 29 0.91 -15.72 7.88
CA VAL A 29 0.50 -16.23 9.20
C VAL A 29 1.10 -15.35 10.30
N SER A 30 0.27 -14.94 11.25
CA SER A 30 0.69 -14.16 12.42
C SER A 30 -0.06 -14.55 13.69
N GLU A 31 0.59 -14.41 14.85
CA GLU A 31 -0.03 -14.63 16.16
C GLU A 31 0.32 -13.53 17.18
N ARG A 32 -0.56 -13.31 18.16
CA ARG A 32 -0.30 -12.38 19.27
C ARG A 32 0.61 -13.04 20.30
N LYS A 33 1.81 -12.48 20.51
CA LYS A 33 2.75 -12.93 21.54
C LYS A 33 2.75 -11.95 22.71
N GLY A 34 1.85 -12.18 23.66
CA GLY A 34 1.63 -11.29 24.79
C GLY A 34 1.02 -9.93 24.37
N ALA A 35 1.25 -8.91 25.18
CA ALA A 35 0.56 -7.62 25.05
C ALA A 35 1.02 -6.78 23.83
N ASN A 36 2.34 -6.74 23.59
CA ASN A 36 2.98 -5.72 22.76
C ASN A 36 3.55 -6.22 21.45
N ILE A 37 3.42 -7.51 21.15
CA ILE A 37 4.06 -8.15 20.00
C ILE A 37 3.04 -8.93 19.18
N LEU A 38 3.19 -8.86 17.87
CA LEU A 38 2.60 -9.76 16.90
C LEU A 38 3.74 -10.49 16.18
N HIS A 39 3.78 -11.80 16.31
CA HIS A 39 4.81 -12.66 15.75
C HIS A 39 4.38 -13.13 14.35
N VAL A 40 5.30 -13.17 13.39
CA VAL A 40 5.04 -13.55 11.99
C VAL A 40 5.83 -14.79 11.60
N TYR A 41 5.20 -15.67 10.82
CA TYR A 41 5.73 -16.96 10.43
C TYR A 41 5.79 -17.15 8.91
N LEU A 42 6.76 -17.94 8.46
CA LEU A 42 6.86 -18.51 7.12
C LEU A 42 7.00 -20.03 7.24
N ASP A 43 6.06 -20.77 6.66
CA ASP A 43 6.02 -22.25 6.72
C ASP A 43 6.04 -22.82 8.15
N GLY A 44 5.51 -22.07 9.12
CA GLY A 44 5.53 -22.43 10.54
C GLY A 44 6.83 -22.09 11.28
N GLU A 45 7.82 -21.53 10.58
CA GLU A 45 9.07 -21.03 11.18
C GLU A 45 8.99 -19.53 11.45
N PRO A 46 9.63 -19.04 12.53
CA PRO A 46 9.52 -17.64 12.95
C PRO A 46 10.33 -16.73 12.00
N VAL A 47 9.80 -15.54 11.71
CA VAL A 47 10.44 -14.57 10.79
C VAL A 47 10.73 -13.24 11.48
N CYS A 48 9.73 -12.61 12.09
CA CYS A 48 9.93 -11.36 12.80
C CYS A 48 8.85 -11.08 13.86
N ASP A 49 9.17 -10.16 14.76
CA ASP A 49 8.27 -9.63 15.77
C ASP A 49 7.86 -8.18 15.42
N VAL A 50 6.56 -7.92 15.33
CA VAL A 50 6.00 -6.58 15.12
C VAL A 50 5.55 -6.00 16.45
N HIS A 51 6.12 -4.87 16.83
CA HIS A 51 5.71 -4.14 18.02
C HIS A 51 4.49 -3.26 17.77
N HIS A 52 3.77 -2.91 18.83
CA HIS A 52 2.59 -2.04 18.76
C HIS A 52 2.87 -0.59 18.30
N THR A 53 4.11 -0.26 17.93
CA THR A 53 4.49 1.01 17.28
C THR A 53 4.87 0.80 15.82
N SER A 54 4.49 -0.34 15.24
CA SER A 54 4.88 -0.84 13.91
C SER A 54 6.38 -1.11 13.69
N ASN A 55 7.21 -0.97 14.72
CA ASN A 55 8.63 -1.35 14.65
C ASN A 55 8.79 -2.87 14.53
N ILE A 56 9.72 -3.29 13.69
CA ILE A 56 10.03 -4.71 13.43
C ILE A 56 11.31 -5.09 14.14
N PHE A 57 11.29 -6.24 14.80
CA PHE A 57 12.43 -6.80 15.52
C PHE A 57 12.76 -8.19 14.97
N SER A 58 14.06 -8.54 15.02
CA SER A 58 14.47 -9.93 14.83
C SER A 58 13.91 -10.77 15.97
N CYS A 59 13.44 -11.98 15.66
CA CYS A 59 12.88 -12.89 16.64
C CYS A 59 13.85 -14.06 16.91
N GLU A 60 13.68 -14.69 18.07
CA GLU A 60 14.48 -15.86 18.43
C GLU A 60 14.17 -17.04 17.50
N GLY A 61 15.21 -17.69 16.99
CA GLY A 61 15.07 -18.81 16.04
C GLY A 61 14.67 -18.41 14.62
N ARG A 62 14.79 -17.12 14.26
CA ARG A 62 14.44 -16.60 12.93
C ARG A 62 14.98 -17.47 11.80
N LYS A 63 14.12 -17.81 10.84
CA LYS A 63 14.50 -18.46 9.57
C LYS A 63 15.45 -17.55 8.78
N GLU A 64 16.61 -18.10 8.39
CA GLU A 64 17.59 -17.43 7.54
C GLU A 64 17.43 -17.87 6.09
N SER A 65 16.53 -17.21 5.35
CA SER A 65 16.35 -17.42 3.91
C SER A 65 15.98 -16.11 3.21
N GLU A 66 16.10 -16.06 1.89
CA GLU A 66 15.73 -14.87 1.12
C GLU A 66 14.22 -14.61 1.20
N GLU A 67 13.41 -15.67 1.14
CA GLU A 67 11.95 -15.58 1.30
C GLU A 67 11.56 -15.04 2.68
N ALA A 68 12.32 -15.40 3.73
CA ALA A 68 12.12 -14.82 5.06
C ALA A 68 12.50 -13.34 5.13
N ASN A 69 13.53 -12.92 4.38
CA ASN A 69 13.89 -11.50 4.25
C ASN A 69 12.79 -10.73 3.53
N GLU A 70 12.34 -11.20 2.37
CA GLU A 70 11.23 -10.62 1.60
C GLU A 70 9.96 -10.51 2.44
N LEU A 71 9.59 -11.57 3.16
CA LEU A 71 8.43 -11.55 4.04
C LEU A 71 8.58 -10.52 5.17
N GLN A 72 9.77 -10.35 5.71
CA GLN A 72 10.03 -9.31 6.71
C GLN A 72 9.85 -7.90 6.12
N TYR A 73 10.35 -7.66 4.90
CA TYR A 73 10.15 -6.37 4.21
C TYR A 73 8.67 -6.10 3.93
N GLU A 74 7.94 -7.10 3.44
CA GLU A 74 6.49 -7.01 3.19
C GLU A 74 5.72 -6.75 4.49
N THR A 75 6.03 -7.48 5.57
CA THR A 75 5.45 -7.27 6.90
C THR A 75 5.72 -5.85 7.40
N THR A 76 6.95 -5.34 7.22
CA THR A 76 7.32 -3.97 7.59
C THR A 76 6.44 -2.96 6.85
N ARG A 77 6.28 -3.13 5.54
CA ARG A 77 5.48 -2.23 4.70
C ARG A 77 4.02 -2.24 5.13
N ILE A 78 3.43 -3.42 5.34
CA ILE A 78 2.04 -3.57 5.81
C ILE A 78 1.87 -2.93 7.19
N ALA A 79 2.75 -3.22 8.15
CA ALA A 79 2.68 -2.67 9.51
C ALA A 79 2.75 -1.13 9.52
N HIS A 80 3.63 -0.53 8.72
CA HIS A 80 3.71 0.91 8.56
C HIS A 80 2.45 1.49 7.92
N THR A 81 1.93 0.86 6.86
CA THR A 81 0.68 1.30 6.21
C THR A 81 -0.51 1.25 7.16
N VAL A 82 -0.69 0.15 7.90
CA VAL A 82 -1.73 -0.01 8.92
C VAL A 82 -1.64 1.08 9.98
N ARG A 83 -0.44 1.33 10.50
CA ARG A 83 -0.22 2.40 11.47
C ARG A 83 -0.59 3.77 10.89
N ALA A 84 -0.16 4.04 9.67
CA ALA A 84 -0.36 5.32 9.02
C ALA A 84 -1.85 5.64 8.85
N TYR A 85 -2.64 4.71 8.32
CA TYR A 85 -4.07 4.98 8.12
C TYR A 85 -4.88 4.95 9.40
N LEU A 86 -4.52 4.15 10.42
CA LEU A 86 -5.21 4.19 11.71
C LEU A 86 -4.97 5.53 12.40
N ASN A 87 -3.75 6.07 12.35
CA ASN A 87 -3.44 7.40 12.86
C ASN A 87 -4.19 8.49 12.07
N ALA A 88 -4.27 8.35 10.74
CA ALA A 88 -5.01 9.29 9.89
C ALA A 88 -6.51 9.27 10.21
N LEU A 89 -7.11 8.08 10.35
CA LEU A 89 -8.50 7.91 10.77
C LEU A 89 -8.73 8.44 12.18
N GLU A 90 -7.81 8.23 13.13
CA GLU A 90 -7.96 8.77 14.48
C GLU A 90 -8.01 10.30 14.48
N ALA A 91 -7.11 10.94 13.72
CA ALA A 91 -6.98 12.39 13.64
C ALA A 91 -8.03 13.07 12.74
N ALA A 92 -8.61 12.34 11.78
CA ALA A 92 -9.52 12.92 10.81
C ALA A 92 -10.88 13.35 11.42
N PRO A 93 -11.43 14.49 10.96
CA PRO A 93 -12.77 14.92 11.32
C PRO A 93 -13.84 14.01 10.68
N PRO A 94 -15.06 13.96 11.23
CA PRO A 94 -16.20 13.36 10.54
C PRO A 94 -16.41 14.00 9.16
N LEU A 95 -16.78 13.19 8.17
CA LEU A 95 -17.18 13.70 6.87
C LEU A 95 -18.63 14.22 6.95
N HIS A 96 -18.83 15.48 6.58
CA HIS A 96 -20.15 16.10 6.54
C HIS A 96 -20.62 16.26 5.09
N ALA A 97 -21.49 15.36 4.64
CA ALA A 97 -22.18 15.44 3.36
C ALA A 97 -23.68 15.23 3.57
N LYS A 98 -24.53 16.00 2.88
CA LYS A 98 -25.98 15.77 2.89
C LYS A 98 -26.26 14.37 2.31
N GLY A 99 -27.16 13.64 2.96
CA GLY A 99 -27.51 12.27 2.57
C GLY A 99 -26.56 11.19 3.08
N LEU A 100 -25.44 11.55 3.70
CA LEU A 100 -24.60 10.62 4.47
C LEU A 100 -25.07 10.63 5.92
N ASP A 101 -25.32 9.46 6.51
CA ASP A 101 -25.68 9.38 7.92
C ASP A 101 -24.42 9.60 8.78
N PRO A 102 -24.41 10.54 9.74
CA PRO A 102 -23.30 10.67 10.68
C PRO A 102 -22.95 9.36 11.42
N GLU A 103 -23.94 8.48 11.63
CA GLU A 103 -23.76 7.17 12.26
C GLU A 103 -23.00 6.17 11.35
N ASP A 104 -22.89 6.43 10.04
CA ASP A 104 -22.08 5.61 9.13
C ASP A 104 -20.57 5.72 9.44
N GLY A 105 -20.16 6.72 10.21
CA GLY A 105 -18.83 6.83 10.81
C GLY A 105 -17.70 7.18 9.84
N TYR A 106 -18.01 7.68 8.64
CA TYR A 106 -16.99 8.12 7.69
C TYR A 106 -16.25 9.36 8.17
N LYS A 107 -14.94 9.33 8.02
CA LYS A 107 -14.03 10.44 8.32
C LYS A 107 -13.35 10.94 7.06
N GLN A 108 -13.17 12.25 6.97
CA GLN A 108 -12.54 12.93 5.85
C GLN A 108 -11.00 12.87 5.99
N LEU A 109 -10.36 12.00 5.22
CA LEU A 109 -8.90 11.85 5.23
C LEU A 109 -8.22 12.87 4.32
N ALA A 110 -8.82 13.19 3.18
CA ALA A 110 -8.38 14.26 2.27
C ALA A 110 -9.56 14.77 1.43
N ASP A 111 -9.52 16.04 1.03
CA ASP A 111 -10.52 16.64 0.14
C ASP A 111 -9.83 17.64 -0.80
N PHE A 112 -9.89 17.35 -2.09
CA PHE A 112 -9.25 18.15 -3.13
C PHE A 112 -9.87 17.90 -4.50
N GLY A 113 -9.88 18.93 -5.36
CA GLY A 113 -10.25 18.75 -6.77
C GLY A 113 -11.67 18.27 -7.01
N GLY A 114 -12.60 18.53 -6.07
CA GLY A 114 -13.98 18.03 -6.13
C GLY A 114 -14.11 16.54 -5.79
N VAL A 115 -13.10 15.97 -5.13
CA VAL A 115 -13.07 14.58 -4.70
C VAL A 115 -12.69 14.53 -3.22
N VAL A 116 -13.31 13.62 -2.48
CA VAL A 116 -12.98 13.33 -1.08
C VAL A 116 -12.49 11.90 -0.93
N LEU A 117 -11.37 11.71 -0.24
CA LEU A 117 -10.94 10.43 0.29
C LEU A 117 -11.47 10.35 1.72
N ALA A 118 -12.35 9.37 1.96
CA ALA A 118 -12.90 9.09 3.26
C ALA A 118 -12.55 7.67 3.72
N GLY A 119 -12.63 7.42 5.02
CA GLY A 119 -12.49 6.09 5.56
C GLY A 119 -13.22 5.91 6.87
N ARG A 120 -13.41 4.65 7.25
CA ARG A 120 -14.02 4.26 8.52
C ARG A 120 -13.50 2.91 8.98
N GLU A 121 -13.64 2.65 10.27
CA GLU A 121 -13.41 1.33 10.84
C GLU A 121 -14.72 0.56 10.90
N THR A 122 -14.67 -0.71 10.49
CA THR A 122 -15.83 -1.61 10.50
C THR A 122 -15.51 -2.87 11.32
N ALA A 123 -16.50 -3.73 11.55
CA ALA A 123 -16.28 -5.03 12.16
C ALA A 123 -15.37 -5.97 11.34
N HIS A 124 -15.14 -5.64 10.06
CA HIS A 124 -14.32 -6.42 9.12
C HIS A 124 -13.04 -5.68 8.74
N GLY A 125 -12.61 -4.70 9.55
CA GLY A 125 -11.42 -3.89 9.32
C GLY A 125 -11.72 -2.53 8.70
N CYS A 126 -10.67 -1.83 8.29
CA CYS A 126 -10.78 -0.50 7.72
C CYS A 126 -11.32 -0.53 6.28
N GLN A 127 -12.23 0.38 5.99
CA GLN A 127 -12.77 0.62 4.66
C GLN A 127 -12.44 2.05 4.22
N PHE A 128 -12.00 2.19 2.99
CA PHE A 128 -11.73 3.48 2.37
C PHE A 128 -12.63 3.68 1.15
N VAL A 129 -12.94 4.93 0.85
CA VAL A 129 -13.79 5.30 -0.28
C VAL A 129 -13.35 6.64 -0.85
N THR A 130 -13.40 6.77 -2.17
CA THR A 130 -13.23 8.03 -2.86
C THR A 130 -14.56 8.43 -3.46
N TRP A 131 -15.09 9.60 -3.10
CA TRP A 131 -16.32 10.14 -3.69
C TRP A 131 -16.04 11.42 -4.45
N SER A 132 -16.83 11.67 -5.49
CA SER A 132 -16.91 13.00 -6.09
C SER A 132 -17.95 13.82 -5.35
N TRP A 133 -17.66 15.10 -5.13
CA TRP A 133 -18.64 16.07 -4.67
C TRP A 133 -19.54 16.49 -5.83
N ASP A 134 -20.81 16.77 -5.54
CA ASP A 134 -21.67 17.50 -6.46
C ASP A 134 -21.11 18.93 -6.68
N PRO A 135 -21.53 19.64 -7.75
CA PRO A 135 -21.01 20.97 -8.05
C PRO A 135 -21.20 22.02 -6.94
N ARG A 136 -22.11 21.79 -5.98
CA ARG A 136 -22.35 22.69 -4.84
C ARG A 136 -21.60 22.28 -3.58
N HIS A 137 -20.89 21.15 -3.58
CA HIS A 137 -20.17 20.61 -2.42
C HIS A 137 -21.11 20.38 -1.22
N GLU A 138 -22.29 19.84 -1.49
CA GLU A 138 -23.29 19.48 -0.49
C GLU A 138 -23.51 17.97 -0.40
N TYR A 139 -23.43 17.24 -1.51
CA TYR A 139 -23.68 15.80 -1.61
C TYR A 139 -22.47 15.08 -2.18
N VAL A 140 -22.23 13.86 -1.72
CA VAL A 140 -21.29 12.93 -2.36
C VAL A 140 -22.02 12.08 -3.39
N GLU A 141 -21.40 11.87 -4.55
CA GLU A 141 -21.97 11.16 -5.70
C GLU A 141 -21.21 9.84 -5.95
N THR A 142 -20.73 9.63 -7.19
CA THR A 142 -20.06 8.40 -7.62
C THR A 142 -18.86 8.06 -6.73
N GLY A 143 -18.84 6.83 -6.22
CA GLY A 143 -17.83 6.35 -5.26
C GLY A 143 -17.07 5.12 -5.73
N HIS A 144 -15.77 5.04 -5.44
CA HIS A 144 -14.99 3.80 -5.53
C HIS A 144 -14.62 3.34 -4.12
N TYR A 145 -14.88 2.06 -3.81
CA TYR A 145 -14.73 1.49 -2.47
C TYR A 145 -13.56 0.52 -2.42
N PHE A 146 -12.77 0.62 -1.34
CA PHE A 146 -11.56 -0.14 -1.12
C PHE A 146 -11.64 -0.82 0.24
N ALA A 147 -11.83 -2.14 0.25
CA ALA A 147 -11.78 -2.95 1.46
C ALA A 147 -10.31 -3.18 1.85
N GLY A 148 -9.84 -2.57 2.94
CA GLY A 148 -8.46 -2.73 3.42
C GLY A 148 -7.34 -2.07 2.58
N SER A 149 -7.57 -1.78 1.30
CA SER A 149 -6.55 -1.20 0.42
C SER A 149 -6.47 0.33 0.54
N TYR A 150 -5.75 0.80 1.56
CA TYR A 150 -5.48 2.23 1.73
C TYR A 150 -4.66 2.82 0.58
N GLU A 151 -3.67 2.09 0.07
CA GLU A 151 -2.87 2.53 -1.08
C GLU A 151 -3.70 2.65 -2.35
N GLY A 152 -4.58 1.69 -2.63
CA GLY A 152 -5.50 1.77 -3.76
C GLY A 152 -6.41 3.00 -3.67
N ALA A 153 -6.92 3.30 -2.47
CA ALA A 153 -7.75 4.48 -2.24
C ALA A 153 -6.98 5.80 -2.44
N LYS A 154 -5.72 5.88 -1.97
CA LYS A 154 -4.86 7.06 -2.20
C LYS A 154 -4.56 7.26 -3.69
N GLN A 155 -4.24 6.18 -4.40
CA GLN A 155 -3.95 6.24 -5.83
C GLN A 155 -5.18 6.69 -6.62
N ASP A 156 -6.34 6.08 -6.35
CA ASP A 156 -7.60 6.47 -7.00
C ASP A 156 -7.97 7.93 -6.70
N PHE A 157 -7.80 8.36 -5.44
CA PHE A 157 -7.99 9.75 -5.06
C PHE A 157 -7.07 10.68 -5.86
N ALA A 158 -5.77 10.36 -5.95
CA ALA A 158 -4.80 11.20 -6.66
C ALA A 158 -5.16 11.39 -8.14
N PHE A 159 -5.66 10.34 -8.80
CA PHE A 159 -6.13 10.45 -10.19
C PHE A 159 -7.42 11.24 -10.31
N ARG A 160 -8.45 10.91 -9.52
CA ARG A 160 -9.77 11.55 -9.62
C ARG A 160 -9.71 13.02 -9.21
N ALA A 161 -8.88 13.36 -8.23
CA ALA A 161 -8.63 14.72 -7.78
C ALA A 161 -7.67 15.51 -8.70
N ARG A 162 -7.17 14.89 -9.78
CA ARG A 162 -6.22 15.47 -10.74
C ARG A 162 -4.90 15.95 -10.12
N LEU A 163 -4.48 15.30 -9.03
CA LEU A 163 -3.15 15.51 -8.45
C LEU A 163 -2.05 14.85 -9.29
N VAL A 164 -2.43 13.79 -10.02
CA VAL A 164 -1.55 13.08 -10.95
C VAL A 164 -2.23 13.02 -12.30
N ASP A 165 -1.50 13.39 -13.35
CA ASP A 165 -1.97 13.26 -14.72
C ASP A 165 -1.92 11.79 -15.15
N ARG A 166 -3.07 11.23 -15.50
CA ARG A 166 -3.19 9.82 -15.90
C ARG A 166 -2.39 9.52 -17.15
N ASP A 167 -2.24 10.50 -18.05
CA ASP A 167 -1.48 10.32 -19.29
C ASP A 167 0.04 10.28 -19.04
N LEU A 168 0.48 10.64 -17.83
CA LEU A 168 1.87 10.59 -17.38
C LEU A 168 2.16 9.41 -16.45
N VAL A 169 1.21 8.50 -16.22
CA VAL A 169 1.41 7.31 -15.38
C VAL A 169 1.41 6.04 -16.21
N PHE A 170 2.49 5.26 -16.05
CA PHE A 170 2.64 3.96 -16.66
C PHE A 170 2.27 2.85 -15.67
N THR A 171 1.68 1.76 -16.17
CA THR A 171 1.47 0.56 -15.37
C THR A 171 2.81 -0.16 -15.10
N PRO A 172 2.90 -1.02 -14.06
CA PRO A 172 4.10 -1.86 -13.86
C PRO A 172 4.52 -2.63 -15.10
N GLU A 173 3.57 -3.14 -15.88
CA GLU A 173 3.81 -3.87 -17.12
C GLU A 173 4.39 -2.93 -18.20
N GLN A 174 3.81 -1.74 -18.37
CA GLN A 174 4.34 -0.73 -19.31
C GLN A 174 5.75 -0.29 -18.91
N LEU A 175 5.99 -0.05 -17.62
CA LEU A 175 7.31 0.30 -17.10
C LEU A 175 8.30 -0.85 -17.29
N SER A 176 7.89 -2.11 -17.06
CA SER A 176 8.76 -3.27 -17.26
C SER A 176 9.18 -3.42 -18.72
N GLU A 177 8.28 -3.10 -19.65
CA GLU A 177 8.56 -3.14 -21.08
C GLU A 177 9.49 -2.00 -21.51
N ILE A 178 9.27 -0.78 -20.98
CA ILE A 178 10.17 0.35 -21.18
C ILE A 178 11.56 0.00 -20.65
N TYR A 179 11.64 -0.56 -19.45
CA TYR A 179 12.91 -0.98 -18.83
C TYR A 179 13.64 -2.00 -19.71
N ARG A 180 12.94 -3.04 -20.18
CA ARG A 180 13.48 -4.09 -21.04
C ARG A 180 14.09 -3.50 -22.31
N CYS A 181 13.32 -2.68 -23.04
CA CYS A 181 13.78 -2.01 -24.26
C CYS A 181 14.98 -1.09 -24.02
N VAL A 182 14.95 -0.30 -22.94
CA VAL A 182 16.04 0.63 -22.62
C VAL A 182 17.32 -0.12 -22.20
N SER A 183 17.17 -1.23 -21.48
CA SER A 183 18.30 -2.07 -21.04
C SER A 183 18.98 -2.73 -22.23
N GLU A 184 18.21 -3.31 -23.16
CA GLU A 184 18.74 -3.89 -24.40
C GLU A 184 19.47 -2.84 -25.25
N GLU A 185 18.89 -1.64 -25.38
CA GLU A 185 19.52 -0.54 -26.12
C GLU A 185 20.81 -0.06 -25.42
N LEU A 186 20.86 -0.03 -24.09
CA LEU A 186 22.06 0.34 -23.32
C LEU A 186 23.21 -0.66 -23.47
N GLU A 187 22.89 -1.95 -23.63
CA GLU A 187 23.84 -3.03 -23.87
C GLU A 187 24.39 -3.01 -25.30
N ASN A 188 23.52 -2.71 -26.29
CA ASN A 188 23.86 -2.81 -27.71
C ASN A 188 24.36 -1.49 -28.34
N SER A 189 24.13 -0.34 -27.70
CA SER A 189 24.51 0.97 -28.23
C SER A 189 25.84 1.50 -27.67
N CYS A 190 26.51 2.36 -28.45
CA CYS A 190 27.70 3.11 -28.00
C CYS A 190 27.35 4.53 -27.50
N TYR A 191 26.14 4.74 -26.95
CA TYR A 191 25.78 6.07 -26.44
C TYR A 191 26.77 6.53 -25.37
N VAL A 192 27.16 7.80 -25.47
CA VAL A 192 28.08 8.47 -24.54
C VAL A 192 27.47 9.77 -24.02
N GLY A 193 27.94 10.22 -22.86
CA GLY A 193 27.51 11.46 -22.24
C GLY A 193 26.04 11.44 -21.81
N GLY A 194 25.35 12.57 -21.93
CA GLY A 194 24.03 12.78 -21.33
C GLY A 194 22.94 11.82 -21.81
N LYS A 195 23.03 11.28 -23.04
CA LYS A 195 22.04 10.31 -23.53
C LYS A 195 22.13 8.98 -22.78
N ARG A 196 23.36 8.48 -22.54
CA ARG A 196 23.56 7.25 -21.78
C ARG A 196 23.09 7.42 -20.33
N GLN A 197 23.48 8.54 -19.71
CA GLN A 197 23.06 8.86 -18.34
C GLN A 197 21.54 8.93 -18.19
N LEU A 198 20.84 9.54 -19.15
CA LEU A 198 19.39 9.60 -19.14
C LEU A 198 18.75 8.21 -19.17
N LEU A 199 19.25 7.29 -20.02
CA LEU A 199 18.75 5.93 -20.11
C LEU A 199 19.04 5.14 -18.82
N GLU A 200 20.24 5.28 -18.25
CA GLU A 200 20.60 4.68 -16.96
C GLU A 200 19.72 5.22 -15.81
N ASP A 201 19.39 6.51 -15.84
CA ASP A 201 18.47 7.13 -14.88
C ASP A 201 17.03 6.63 -15.05
N ILE A 202 16.57 6.40 -16.29
CA ILE A 202 15.27 5.77 -16.57
C ILE A 202 15.23 4.36 -15.95
N CYS A 203 16.23 3.52 -16.22
CA CYS A 203 16.31 2.18 -15.64
C CYS A 203 16.26 2.23 -14.11
N ARG A 204 17.07 3.09 -13.49
CA ARG A 204 17.12 3.23 -12.03
C ARG A 204 15.78 3.67 -11.43
N GLN A 205 15.08 4.61 -12.07
CA GLN A 205 13.75 5.04 -11.63
C GLN A 205 12.74 3.89 -11.67
N ILE A 206 12.78 3.08 -12.74
CA ILE A 206 11.88 1.93 -12.89
C ILE A 206 12.21 0.83 -11.87
N GLU A 207 13.50 0.51 -11.67
CA GLU A 207 13.97 -0.46 -10.66
C GLU A 207 13.48 -0.11 -9.25
N CYS A 208 13.48 1.18 -8.90
CA CYS A 208 12.98 1.65 -7.61
C CYS A 208 11.44 1.65 -7.53
N GLY A 209 10.75 1.84 -8.65
CA GLY A 209 9.30 2.06 -8.69
C GLY A 209 8.46 0.81 -8.93
N VAL A 210 9.04 -0.25 -9.51
CA VAL A 210 8.30 -1.46 -9.94
C VAL A 210 8.72 -2.67 -9.10
N PRO A 211 7.86 -3.15 -8.18
CA PRO A 211 8.08 -4.41 -7.48
C PRO A 211 8.11 -5.58 -8.47
N ASN A 212 8.91 -6.61 -8.18
CA ASN A 212 9.03 -7.83 -9.00
C ASN A 212 9.36 -7.57 -10.49
N LEU A 213 10.08 -6.47 -10.78
CA LEU A 213 10.43 -6.06 -12.14
C LEU A 213 11.04 -7.20 -12.97
N GLN A 214 11.92 -8.02 -12.38
CA GLN A 214 12.57 -9.14 -13.07
C GLN A 214 11.58 -10.21 -13.55
N GLU A 215 10.53 -10.48 -12.77
CA GLU A 215 9.49 -11.42 -13.15
C GLU A 215 8.66 -10.87 -14.32
N LEU A 216 8.28 -9.59 -14.26
CA LEU A 216 7.54 -8.91 -15.33
C LEU A 216 8.33 -8.88 -16.64
N VAL A 217 9.64 -8.58 -16.57
CA VAL A 217 10.53 -8.62 -17.74
C VAL A 217 10.62 -10.04 -18.31
N SER A 218 10.75 -11.05 -17.45
CA SER A 218 10.79 -12.46 -17.88
C SER A 218 9.50 -12.89 -18.58
N GLN A 219 8.34 -12.48 -18.04
CA GLN A 219 7.04 -12.72 -18.66
C GLN A 219 6.91 -12.01 -20.02
N SER A 220 7.39 -10.77 -20.14
CA SER A 220 7.38 -10.04 -21.41
C SER A 220 8.21 -10.77 -22.48
N ASN A 221 9.45 -11.18 -22.14
CA ASN A 221 10.31 -11.95 -23.04
C ASN A 221 9.65 -13.27 -23.50
N GLN A 222 8.99 -14.00 -22.59
CA GLN A 222 8.30 -15.24 -22.93
C GLN A 222 7.13 -15.01 -23.88
N ASN A 223 6.37 -13.91 -23.70
CA ASN A 223 5.28 -13.54 -24.59
C ASN A 223 5.78 -13.22 -26.00
N GLU A 224 6.92 -12.53 -26.14
CA GLU A 224 7.54 -12.22 -27.43
C GLU A 224 7.96 -13.51 -28.18
N ILE A 225 8.57 -14.47 -27.48
CA ILE A 225 8.95 -15.78 -28.04
C ILE A 225 7.71 -16.54 -28.51
N ASN A 226 6.64 -16.57 -27.71
CA ASN A 226 5.41 -17.28 -28.03
C ASN A 226 4.65 -16.66 -29.22
N MET A 227 4.80 -15.36 -29.48
CA MET A 227 4.22 -14.70 -30.67
C MET A 227 5.07 -14.88 -31.93
N SER A 228 6.31 -15.35 -31.80
CA SER A 228 7.26 -15.56 -32.90
C SER A 228 7.29 -17.00 -33.43
N LEU A 229 6.48 -17.89 -32.84
CA LEU A 229 6.29 -19.31 -33.20
C LEU A 229 4.94 -19.53 -33.91
#